data_AF-A7RTE9-F1
#
_entry.id   AF-A7RTE9-F1
#
_cell.length_a   1.000
_cell.length_b   1.000
_cell.length_c   1.000
_cell.angle_alpha   90.00
_cell.angle_beta   90.00
_cell.angle_gamma   90.00
#
_symmetry.space_group_name_H-M   'P 1'
#
loop_
_entity.id
_entity.type
_entity.pdbx_description
1 polymer ?
#
loop_
_entity_poly.entity_id
_entity_poly.type
_entity_poly.pdbx_seq_one_letter_code
_entity_poly.pdbx_strand_id
1 'polypeptide(L)'
;YKCGLCNASFSLQRLLNRHMKTHSFYKRYHCQFCGKGFNDTFDLKRHIRTHTGIKPFKCDRCDKAFTQRCSLEAHLTRVHSVVHKYGFRERRDKMFVCEDCGITFKENQAEYRQHVASHHP
;
A
#
# COMPACT_ATOMS: atom_id res chain seq x y z
N TYR A 1 2.38 -20.22 -3.90
CA TYR A 1 1.89 -20.53 -5.25
C TYR A 1 2.78 -19.86 -6.29
N LYS A 2 3.47 -20.63 -7.14
CA LYS A 2 4.45 -20.11 -8.10
C LYS A 2 3.85 -20.04 -9.52
N CYS A 3 4.24 -19.04 -10.30
CA CYS A 3 3.90 -18.99 -11.72
C CYS A 3 4.81 -19.93 -12.52
N GLY A 4 4.24 -20.69 -13.46
CA GLY A 4 5.00 -21.56 -14.35
C GLY A 4 5.54 -20.85 -15.60
N LEU A 5 5.12 -19.61 -15.85
CA LEU A 5 5.48 -18.82 -17.05
C LEU A 5 6.43 -17.66 -16.75
N CYS A 6 6.67 -17.35 -15.47
CA CYS A 6 7.62 -16.34 -15.04
C CYS A 6 8.05 -16.59 -13.58
N ASN A 7 9.00 -15.80 -13.07
CA ASN A 7 9.55 -15.99 -11.72
C ASN A 7 8.65 -15.45 -10.58
N ALA A 8 7.40 -15.08 -10.87
CA ALA A 8 6.49 -14.50 -9.88
C ALA A 8 5.97 -15.57 -8.89
N SER A 9 5.91 -15.20 -7.61
CA SER A 9 5.41 -16.04 -6.53
C SER A 9 4.37 -15.31 -5.70
N PHE A 10 3.30 -16.02 -5.31
CA PHE A 10 2.13 -15.48 -4.65
C PHE A 10 1.80 -16.27 -3.38
N SER A 11 1.36 -15.56 -2.34
CA SER A 11 0.94 -16.14 -1.07
C SER A 11 -0.39 -16.90 -1.14
N LEU A 12 -1.26 -16.58 -2.10
CA LEU A 12 -2.59 -17.18 -2.24
C LEU A 12 -2.86 -17.66 -3.67
N GLN A 13 -3.57 -18.79 -3.83
CA GLN A 13 -3.93 -19.35 -5.14
C GLN A 13 -4.75 -18.35 -5.97
N ARG A 14 -5.70 -17.63 -5.35
CA ARG A 14 -6.50 -16.60 -6.04
C ARG A 14 -5.65 -15.50 -6.67
N LEU A 15 -4.51 -15.17 -6.06
CA LEU A 15 -3.59 -14.16 -6.56
C LEU A 15 -2.78 -14.70 -7.74
N LEU A 16 -2.33 -15.96 -7.66
CA LEU A 16 -1.72 -16.66 -8.79
C LEU A 16 -2.71 -16.74 -9.96
N ASN A 17 -3.95 -17.19 -9.75
CA ASN A 17 -4.98 -17.29 -10.81
C ASN A 17 -5.24 -15.93 -11.48
N ARG A 18 -5.29 -14.84 -10.69
CA ARG A 18 -5.41 -13.48 -11.25
C ARG A 18 -4.17 -13.10 -12.07
N HIS A 19 -2.98 -13.41 -11.56
CA HIS A 19 -1.73 -13.17 -12.28
C HIS A 19 -1.64 -13.98 -13.57
N MET A 20 -2.10 -15.23 -13.63
CA MET A 20 -2.10 -16.00 -14.88
C MET A 20 -2.86 -15.31 -16.02
N LYS A 21 -3.84 -14.45 -15.71
CA LYS A 21 -4.51 -13.63 -16.73
C LYS A 21 -3.57 -12.62 -17.41
N THR A 22 -2.46 -12.22 -16.78
CA THR A 22 -1.47 -11.32 -17.41
C THR A 22 -0.66 -12.03 -18.49
N HIS A 23 -0.55 -13.36 -18.43
CA HIS A 23 0.03 -14.17 -19.49
C HIS A 23 -0.97 -14.51 -20.59
N SER A 24 -2.27 -14.28 -20.36
CA SER A 24 -3.29 -14.45 -21.39
C SER A 24 -3.38 -13.19 -22.24
N PHE A 25 -3.17 -13.33 -23.54
CA PHE A 25 -3.43 -12.27 -24.52
C PHE A 25 -4.94 -12.00 -24.68
N TYR A 26 -5.80 -12.90 -24.20
CA TYR A 26 -7.25 -12.75 -24.22
C TYR A 26 -7.74 -11.92 -23.02
N LYS A 27 -7.75 -10.61 -23.24
CA LYS A 27 -8.40 -9.68 -22.32
C LYS A 27 -9.90 -9.74 -22.55
N ARG A 28 -10.67 -10.04 -21.50
CA ARG A 28 -12.12 -10.30 -21.62
C ARG A 28 -12.96 -9.02 -21.64
N TYR A 29 -12.42 -7.92 -21.12
CA TYR A 29 -13.17 -6.69 -20.92
C TYR A 29 -12.52 -5.55 -21.69
N HIS A 30 -13.26 -4.89 -22.56
CA HIS A 30 -12.74 -3.83 -23.42
C HIS A 30 -13.31 -2.47 -23.06
N CYS A 31 -12.47 -1.45 -23.14
CA CYS A 31 -12.91 -0.07 -22.98
C CYS A 31 -13.70 0.38 -24.21
N GLN A 32 -14.94 0.82 -24.00
CA GLN A 32 -15.79 1.34 -25.07
C GLN A 32 -15.25 2.64 -25.71
N PHE A 33 -14.41 3.39 -25.00
CA PHE A 33 -13.88 4.67 -25.49
C PHE A 33 -12.61 4.54 -26.33
N CYS A 34 -11.79 3.49 -26.11
CA CYS A 34 -10.50 3.35 -26.76
C CYS A 34 -10.11 1.91 -27.15
N GLY A 35 -11.01 0.93 -26.97
CA GLY A 35 -10.78 -0.48 -27.30
C GLY A 35 -9.81 -1.23 -26.38
N LYS A 36 -9.13 -0.53 -25.46
CA LYS A 36 -8.12 -1.14 -24.58
C LYS A 36 -8.71 -2.26 -23.74
N GLY A 37 -8.09 -3.44 -23.80
CA GLY A 37 -8.52 -4.61 -23.04
C GLY A 37 -7.98 -4.67 -21.61
N PHE A 38 -8.74 -5.33 -20.73
CA PHE A 38 -8.49 -5.60 -19.31
C PHE A 38 -8.89 -7.04 -18.93
N ASN A 39 -8.25 -7.55 -17.87
CA ASN A 39 -8.42 -8.92 -17.37
C ASN A 39 -9.54 -9.09 -16.34
N ASP A 40 -10.01 -7.97 -15.77
CA ASP A 40 -11.15 -7.91 -14.87
C ASP A 40 -11.94 -6.60 -15.05
N THR A 41 -13.18 -6.62 -14.54
CA THR A 41 -14.11 -5.49 -14.63
C THR A 41 -13.72 -4.33 -13.72
N PHE A 42 -13.00 -4.60 -12.62
CA PHE A 42 -12.56 -3.58 -11.68
C PHE A 42 -11.51 -2.65 -12.32
N ASP A 43 -10.53 -3.24 -12.99
CA ASP A 43 -9.49 -2.54 -13.72
C ASP A 43 -10.07 -1.75 -14.90
N LEU A 44 -11.04 -2.33 -15.63
CA LEU A 44 -11.77 -1.61 -16.67
C LEU A 44 -12.53 -0.40 -16.09
N LYS A 45 -13.31 -0.59 -15.02
CA LYS A 45 -14.08 0.50 -14.39
C LYS A 45 -13.17 1.60 -13.87
N ARG A 46 -12.01 1.25 -13.30
CA ARG A 46 -10.99 2.22 -12.89
C ARG A 46 -10.42 2.97 -14.09
N HIS A 47 -10.14 2.27 -15.18
CA HIS A 47 -9.66 2.89 -16.42
C HIS A 47 -10.70 3.84 -17.03
N ILE A 48 -11.98 3.49 -17.05
CA ILE A 48 -13.04 4.36 -17.60
C ILE A 48 -13.03 5.76 -16.97
N ARG A 49 -12.64 5.89 -15.69
CA ARG A 49 -12.50 7.18 -15.00
C ARG A 49 -11.50 8.13 -15.68
N THR A 50 -10.56 7.62 -16.46
CA THR A 50 -9.61 8.46 -17.22
C THR A 50 -10.26 9.11 -18.42
N HIS A 51 -11.34 8.53 -18.96
CA HIS A 51 -12.11 9.12 -20.06
C HIS A 51 -13.18 10.08 -19.53
N THR A 52 -13.88 9.70 -18.47
CA THR A 52 -14.98 10.51 -17.92
C THR A 52 -14.51 11.65 -17.02
N GLY A 53 -13.22 11.67 -16.65
CA GLY A 53 -12.68 12.66 -15.72
C GLY A 53 -13.17 12.49 -14.27
N ILE A 54 -13.94 11.45 -13.96
CA ILE A 54 -14.49 11.22 -12.61
C ILE A 54 -13.35 10.96 -11.63
N LYS A 55 -13.22 11.86 -10.65
CA LYS A 55 -12.20 11.82 -9.58
C LYS A 55 -12.89 11.69 -8.23
N PRO A 56 -13.23 10.47 -7.79
CA PRO A 56 -14.03 10.29 -6.57
C PRO A 56 -13.23 10.54 -5.29
N PHE A 57 -11.90 10.61 -5.36
CA PHE A 57 -11.05 10.80 -4.19
C PHE A 57 -10.58 12.24 -4.13
N LYS A 58 -11.29 13.07 -3.36
CA LYS A 58 -10.94 14.48 -3.15
C LYS A 58 -9.96 14.61 -1.99
N CYS A 59 -9.01 15.54 -2.11
CA CYS A 59 -8.21 15.98 -0.98
C CYS A 59 -9.08 16.88 -0.09
N ASP A 60 -8.93 16.72 1.21
CA ASP A 60 -9.58 17.50 2.26
C ASP A 60 -8.82 18.80 2.58
N ARG A 61 -7.53 18.88 2.20
CA ARG A 61 -6.64 20.01 2.47
C ARG A 61 -6.45 20.94 1.27
N CYS A 62 -6.91 20.57 0.08
CA CYS A 62 -6.88 21.39 -1.13
C CYS A 62 -7.90 20.90 -2.16
N ASP A 63 -8.13 21.69 -3.22
CA ASP A 63 -9.12 21.37 -4.27
C ASP A 63 -8.71 20.26 -5.24
N LYS A 64 -7.61 19.55 -4.99
CA LYS A 64 -7.16 18.46 -5.87
C LYS A 64 -8.00 17.20 -5.65
N ALA A 65 -8.36 16.56 -6.75
CA ALA A 65 -9.06 15.27 -6.75
C ALA A 65 -8.36 14.25 -7.64
N PHE A 66 -8.49 12.98 -7.29
CA PHE A 66 -7.78 11.85 -7.88
C PHE A 66 -8.73 10.75 -8.31
N THR A 67 -8.33 10.00 -9.34
CA THR A 67 -9.09 8.86 -9.87
C THR A 67 -8.91 7.58 -9.03
N GLN A 68 -7.86 7.54 -8.21
CA GLN A 68 -7.47 6.41 -7.36
C GLN A 68 -7.09 6.86 -5.94
N ARG A 69 -7.40 6.02 -4.94
CA ARG A 69 -7.05 6.27 -3.53
C ARG A 69 -5.54 6.37 -3.32
N CYS A 70 -4.74 5.44 -3.87
CA CYS A 70 -3.29 5.47 -3.71
C CYS A 70 -2.65 6.77 -4.24
N SER A 71 -3.23 7.38 -5.26
CA SER A 71 -2.78 8.68 -5.77
C SER A 71 -3.10 9.82 -4.80
N LEU A 72 -4.27 9.79 -4.15
CA LEU A 72 -4.61 10.72 -3.07
C LEU A 72 -3.67 10.54 -1.88
N GLU A 73 -3.45 9.31 -1.42
CA GLU A 73 -2.50 9.02 -0.32
C GLU A 73 -1.10 9.55 -0.64
N ALA A 74 -0.59 9.27 -1.83
CA ALA A 74 0.71 9.77 -2.26
C ALA A 74 0.75 11.31 -2.31
N HIS A 75 -0.34 11.95 -2.73
CA HIS A 75 -0.48 13.41 -2.72
C HIS A 75 -0.47 13.96 -1.29
N LEU A 76 -1.28 13.39 -0.39
CA LEU A 76 -1.34 13.80 1.01
C LEU A 76 0.04 13.71 1.67
N THR A 77 0.75 12.60 1.46
CA THR A 77 2.09 12.40 2.01
C THR A 77 3.12 13.38 1.43
N ARG A 78 3.07 13.66 0.12
CA ARG A 78 4.09 14.50 -0.53
C ARG A 78 3.85 16.00 -0.39
N VAL A 79 2.59 16.41 -0.33
CA VAL A 79 2.20 17.82 -0.45
C VAL A 79 1.65 18.38 0.86
N HIS A 80 1.00 17.56 1.68
CA HIS A 80 0.33 18.03 2.89
C HIS A 80 0.87 17.41 4.19
N SER A 81 1.90 16.58 4.13
CA SER A 81 2.45 15.97 5.34
C SER A 81 3.27 16.99 6.15
N VAL A 82 2.65 17.50 7.21
CA VAL A 82 3.33 17.72 8.49
C VAL A 82 2.84 16.56 9.36
N VAL A 83 3.75 15.68 9.78
CA VAL A 83 3.47 14.29 10.17
C VAL A 83 2.24 14.16 11.09
N HIS A 84 1.18 13.50 10.60
CA HIS A 84 0.27 12.73 11.45
C HIS A 84 -0.09 11.41 10.76
N LYS A 85 0.62 10.38 11.22
CA LYS A 85 0.50 8.97 10.87
C LYS A 85 -0.70 8.36 11.58
N TYR A 86 -1.81 8.19 10.88
CA TYR A 86 -2.78 7.13 11.21
C TYR A 86 -3.22 6.48 9.89
N GLY A 87 -2.67 5.30 9.60
CA GLY A 87 -3.16 4.49 8.46
C GLY A 87 -2.12 3.66 7.70
N PHE A 88 -1.58 2.63 8.34
CA PHE A 88 -1.22 1.33 7.74
C PHE A 88 -0.06 1.21 6.71
N ARG A 89 1.11 0.80 7.21
CA ARG A 89 1.99 -0.27 6.68
C ARG A 89 3.03 -0.59 7.77
N GLU A 90 2.77 -1.62 8.56
CA GLU A 90 3.75 -2.15 9.53
C GLU A 90 5.00 -2.66 8.79
N ARG A 91 6.08 -1.89 8.84
CA ARG A 91 7.38 -2.48 9.15
C ARG A 91 7.58 -2.27 10.64
N ARG A 92 7.87 -3.37 11.32
CA ARG A 92 7.88 -3.50 12.78
C ARG A 92 9.16 -2.85 13.31
N ASP A 93 9.19 -1.52 13.38
CA ASP A 93 10.24 -0.80 14.11
C ASP A 93 9.96 -1.04 15.60
N LYS A 94 10.46 -2.16 16.13
CA LYS A 94 10.26 -2.56 17.52
C LYS A 94 11.08 -1.62 18.42
N MET A 95 10.40 -0.62 18.96
CA MET A 95 10.94 0.29 19.96
C MET A 95 10.75 -0.32 21.35
N PHE A 96 11.77 -0.23 22.20
CA PHE A 96 11.72 -0.70 23.59
C PHE A 96 11.64 0.51 24.51
N VAL A 97 10.60 0.59 25.33
CA VAL A 97 10.38 1.72 26.27
C VAL A 97 10.60 1.20 27.68
N CYS A 98 11.43 1.89 28.47
CA CYS A 98 11.63 1.57 29.88
C CYS A 98 10.46 2.10 30.71
N GLU A 99 9.83 1.25 31.50
CA GLU A 99 8.65 1.63 32.30
C GLU A 99 9.02 2.42 33.56
N ASP A 100 10.26 2.33 34.04
CA ASP A 100 10.72 3.05 35.24
C ASP A 100 11.09 4.52 34.97
N CYS A 101 11.56 4.84 33.75
CA CYS A 101 12.04 6.19 33.41
C CYS A 101 11.56 6.73 32.05
N GLY A 102 10.83 5.95 31.26
CA GLY A 102 10.23 6.38 30.00
C GLY A 102 11.18 6.49 28.80
N ILE A 103 12.46 6.13 28.94
CA ILE A 103 13.44 6.21 27.85
C ILE A 103 13.09 5.19 26.75
N THR A 104 13.13 5.63 25.48
CA THR A 104 12.82 4.81 24.32
C THR A 104 14.07 4.47 23.52
N PHE A 105 14.33 3.18 23.34
CA PHE A 105 15.43 2.63 22.56
C PHE A 105 14.90 2.16 21.20
N LYS A 106 15.56 2.60 20.13
CA LYS A 106 15.23 2.18 18.75
C LYS A 106 16.06 0.95 18.41
N GLU A 107 15.40 -0.17 18.15
CA GLU A 107 15.97 -1.40 17.55
C GLU A 107 17.04 -2.17 18.36
N ASN A 108 17.59 -1.63 19.46
CA ASN A 108 18.62 -2.31 20.26
C ASN A 108 18.10 -2.92 21.58
N GLN A 109 17.63 -4.17 21.51
CA GLN A 109 17.08 -4.90 22.67
C GLN A 109 18.12 -5.19 23.77
N ALA A 110 19.41 -5.28 23.41
CA ALA A 110 20.47 -5.58 24.38
C ALA A 110 20.77 -4.38 25.28
N GLU A 111 20.87 -3.18 24.70
CA GLU A 111 21.04 -1.92 25.44
C GLU A 111 19.84 -1.63 26.34
N TYR A 112 18.61 -1.86 25.85
CA TYR A 112 17.41 -1.76 26.67
C TYR A 112 17.47 -2.65 27.91
N ARG A 113 17.90 -3.92 27.75
CA ARG A 113 17.98 -4.88 28.87
C ARG A 113 19.06 -4.49 29.89
N GLN A 114 20.22 -4.03 29.44
CA GLN A 114 21.26 -3.51 30.34
C GLN A 114 20.78 -2.26 31.09
N HIS A 115 20.06 -1.38 30.40
CA HIS A 115 19.46 -0.20 31.02
C HIS A 115 18.43 -0.57 32.11
N VAL A 116 17.50 -1.48 31.83
CA VAL A 116 16.51 -1.92 32.84
C VAL A 116 17.18 -2.60 34.04
N ALA A 117 18.22 -3.41 33.81
CA ALA A 117 18.99 -4.03 34.89
C ALA A 117 19.71 -3.02 35.80
N SER A 118 19.99 -1.80 35.30
CA SER A 118 20.60 -0.75 36.13
C SER A 118 19.64 -0.15 37.18
N HIS A 119 18.31 -0.31 37.01
CA HIS A 119 17.31 0.16 37.98
C HIS A 119 17.07 -0.84 39.13
N HIS A 120 17.51 -2.08 38.99
CA HIS A 120 17.33 -3.16 39.97
C HIS A 120 18.64 -3.94 40.18
N PRO A 121 19.55 -3.43 41.04
CA PRO A 121 20.83 -4.09 41.35
C PRO A 121 20.68 -5.41 42.11
#